data_AF-D9MNG5-F1
#
_entry.id   AF-D9MNG5-F1
#
_cell.length_a   1.000
_cell.length_b   1.000
_cell.length_c   1.000
_cell.angle_alpha   90.00
_cell.angle_beta   90.00
_cell.angle_gamma   90.00
#
_symmetry.space_group_name_H-M   'P 1'
#
loop_
_entity.id
_entity.type
_entity.pdbx_description
1 polymer ?
#
loop_
_entity_poly.entity_id
_entity_poly.type
_entity_poly.pdbx_seq_one_letter_code
_entity_poly.pdbx_strand_id
1 'polypeptide(L)' 'MPQLYPNPWFTILIYAWLVLLAIVPLKILSYVYPNHNYLRGLEKPEGHSWFWPWF' A
#
# COMPACT_ATOMS: atom_id res chain seq x y z
N MET A 1 -4.61 26.30 30.66
CA MET A 1 -4.15 24.89 30.57
C MET A 1 -2.77 24.87 29.91
N PRO A 2 -1.77 24.17 30.45
CA PRO A 2 -0.37 24.23 29.98
C PRO A 2 -0.13 23.63 28.58
N GLN A 3 -1.13 23.03 27.93
CA GLN A 3 -1.06 22.60 26.51
C GLN A 3 -1.22 23.74 25.50
N LEU A 4 -1.74 24.90 25.91
CA LEU A 4 -2.02 26.05 25.04
C LEU A 4 -0.81 26.97 24.80
N TYR A 5 0.37 26.65 25.33
CA TYR A 5 1.59 27.39 25.00
C TYR A 5 1.98 27.08 23.55
N PRO A 6 1.81 28.01 22.59
CA PRO A 6 1.97 27.73 21.16
C PRO A 6 3.42 27.45 20.77
N ASN A 7 4.35 27.85 21.63
CA ASN A 7 5.77 27.57 21.53
C ASN A 7 6.06 26.30 22.35
N PRO A 8 6.55 25.19 21.76
CA PRO A 8 7.16 25.06 20.44
C PRO A 8 6.36 24.17 19.46
N TRP A 9 5.02 24.27 19.40
CA TRP A 9 4.20 23.37 18.58
C TRP A 9 4.53 23.45 17.09
N PHE A 10 4.77 24.66 16.57
CA PHE A 10 5.08 24.84 15.16
C PHE A 10 6.41 24.17 14.76
N THR A 11 7.42 24.21 15.62
CA THR A 11 8.72 23.57 15.35
C THR A 11 8.62 22.06 15.47
N ILE A 12 7.86 21.54 16.42
CA ILE A 12 7.56 20.09 16.54
C ILE A 12 6.84 19.60 15.28
N LEU A 13 5.86 20.37 14.78
CA LEU A 13 5.13 20.02 13.56
C LEU A 13 6.06 19.97 12.35
N ILE A 14 6.89 21.00 12.14
CA ILE A 14 7.88 21.00 11.04
C ILE A 14 8.83 19.81 11.13
N TYR A 15 9.33 19.51 12.34
CA TYR A 15 10.25 18.39 12.55
C TYR A 15 9.57 17.05 12.23
N ALA A 16 8.34 16.84 12.71
CA ALA A 16 7.56 15.64 12.40
C ALA A 16 7.34 15.49 10.89
N TRP A 17 6.99 16.57 10.19
CA TRP A 17 6.83 16.56 8.73
C TRP A 17 8.12 16.21 7.99
N LEU A 18 9.27 16.76 8.40
CA LEU A 18 10.56 16.43 7.80
C LEU A 18 10.91 14.95 7.97
N VAL A 19 10.67 14.38 9.15
CA VAL A 19 10.91 12.96 9.44
C VAL A 19 9.99 12.07 8.59
N LEU A 20 8.70 12.42 8.49
CA LEU A 20 7.75 11.67 7.66
C LEU A 20 8.14 11.73 6.18
N LEU A 21 8.48 12.91 5.66
CA LEU A 21 8.89 13.09 4.27
C LEU A 21 10.21 12.38 3.94
N ALA A 22 11.11 12.21 4.91
CA ALA A 22 12.34 11.44 4.70
C ALA A 22 12.09 9.92 4.67
N ILE A 23 11.22 9.40 5.54
CA ILE A 23 11.05 7.95 5.74
C ILE A 23 10.00 7.34 4.79
N VAL A 24 8.90 8.05 4.54
CA VAL A 24 7.77 7.55 3.73
C VAL A 24 8.17 7.19 2.28
N PRO A 25 8.90 8.00 1.51
CA PRO A 25 9.25 7.65 0.12
C PRO A 25 10.13 6.41 0.04
N LEU A 26 11.05 6.20 1.00
CA LEU A 26 11.90 5.01 1.06
C LEU A 26 11.07 3.73 1.19
N LYS A 27 9.96 3.77 1.95
CA LYS A 27 9.06 2.63 2.10
C LYS A 27 8.14 2.44 0.91
N ILE A 28 7.59 3.52 0.35
CA ILE A 28 6.66 3.43 -0.79
C ILE A 28 7.37 2.93 -2.05
N LEU A 29 8.58 3.42 -2.33
CA LEU A 29 9.32 3.01 -3.54
C LEU A 29 9.75 1.53 -3.51
N SER A 30 9.90 0.95 -2.32
CA SER A 30 10.16 -0.49 -2.17
C SER A 30 8.92 -1.38 -2.39
N TYR A 31 7.73 -0.77 -2.57
CA TYR A 31 6.51 -1.53 -2.77
C TYR A 31 6.46 -2.09 -4.20
N VAL A 32 6.71 -3.40 -4.31
CA VAL A 32 6.44 -4.14 -5.53
C VAL A 32 4.93 -4.25 -5.69
N TYR A 33 4.37 -3.50 -6.64
CA TYR A 33 2.95 -3.56 -6.95
C TYR A 33 2.61 -4.96 -7.52
N PRO A 34 1.71 -5.74 -6.89
CA PRO A 34 1.43 -7.11 -7.29
C PRO A 34 0.49 -7.17 -8.51
N ASN A 35 0.82 -6.48 -9.61
CA ASN A 35 -0.06 -6.41 -10.78
C ASN A 35 0.57 -6.94 -12.08
N HIS A 36 1.45 -7.92 -11.96
CA HIS A 36 2.03 -8.59 -13.13
C HIS A 36 1.62 -10.06 -13.30
N ASN A 37 0.74 -10.59 -12.44
CA ASN A 37 0.21 -11.95 -12.57
C ASN A 37 -1.31 -12.02 -12.80
N TYR A 38 -2.00 -10.88 -12.95
CA TYR A 38 -3.44 -10.92 -13.26
C TYR A 38 -3.74 -11.27 -14.73
N LEU A 39 -2.79 -11.04 -15.65
CA LEU A 39 -2.96 -11.35 -17.07
C LEU A 39 -2.45 -12.74 -17.49
N ARG A 40 -1.73 -13.47 -16.63
CA ARG A 40 -1.32 -14.85 -16.92
C ARG A 40 -2.40 -15.88 -16.58
N GLY A 41 -3.41 -15.51 -15.77
CA GLY A 41 -4.58 -16.35 -15.47
C GLY A 41 -5.72 -16.23 -16.48
N LEU A 42 -5.61 -15.32 -17.46
CA LEU A 42 -6.51 -15.22 -18.62
C LEU A 42 -5.97 -16.00 -19.83
N GLU A 43 -5.02 -16.92 -19.61
CA GLU A 43 -4.87 -18.04 -20.51
C GLU A 43 -6.14 -18.86 -20.38
N LYS A 44 -7.02 -18.67 -21.37
CA LYS A 44 -8.24 -19.43 -21.67
C LYS A 44 -8.24 -20.75 -20.90
N PRO A 45 -9.21 -21.04 -20.01
CA PRO A 45 -9.32 -22.38 -19.47
C PRO A 45 -9.52 -23.32 -20.66
N GLU A 46 -8.45 -23.99 -21.07
CA GLU A 46 -8.48 -25.01 -22.10
C GLU A 46 -9.26 -26.18 -21.54
N GLY A 47 -10.54 -26.22 -21.91
CA GLY A 47 -11.25 -27.46 -22.19
C GLY A 47 -11.21 -28.52 -21.10
N HIS A 48 -11.75 -28.25 -19.92
CA HIS A 48 -12.32 -29.32 -19.11
C HIS A 48 -13.76 -28.95 -18.79
N SER A 49 -14.69 -29.45 -19.62
CA SER A 49 -16.10 -29.54 -19.27
C SER A 49 -16.18 -30.18 -17.89
N TRP A 50 -16.68 -29.42 -16.92
CA TRP A 50 -16.88 -29.92 -15.57
C TRP A 50 -17.92 -31.04 -15.63
N PHE A 51 -17.45 -32.28 -15.65
CA PHE A 51 -18.31 -33.46 -15.49
C PHE A 51 -18.77 -33.50 -14.03
N TRP A 52 -19.93 -32.91 -13.74
CA TRP A 52 -20.63 -33.12 -12.47
C TRP A 52 -21.07 -34.60 -12.41
N PRO A 53 -20.70 -35.36 -11.37
CA PRO A 53 -20.92 -36.81 -11.34
C PRO A 53 -22.29 -37.17 -10.75
N TRP A 54 -23.36 -36.55 -11.22
CA TRP A 54 -24.73 -36.85 -10.72
C TRP A 54 -25.80 -36.97 -11.81
N PHE A 55 -25.43 -37.39 -13.03
CA PHE A 55 -26.37 -38.00 -13.98
C PHE A 55 -25.68 -39.05 -14.87
#